data_AF-A0A0W4ZS70-F1
#
_entry.id   AF-A0A0W4ZS70-F1
#
_cell.length_a   1.000
_cell.length_b   1.000
_cell.length_c   1.000
_cell.angle_alpha   90.00
_cell.angle_beta   90.00
_cell.angle_gamma   90.00
#
_symmetry.space_group_name_H-M   'P 1'
#
loop_
_entity.id
_entity.type
_entity.pdbx_description
1 polymer ?
#
loop_
_entity_poly.entity_id
_entity_poly.type
_entity_poly.pdbx_seq_one_letter_code
_entity_poly.pdbx_strand_id
1 'polypeptide(L)'
;MSFLNIFAFNQGDETYSSPEDARMISGRYRVLPHRKSLLFWTSPSREHSTNISPIWFESGTYEGSLNENSTLLEGLVIAPQKKLVKRVLYGFWRRLFILNILPSAIVLIWCAIPFPLSRSYIDNPLSPLVKDRINFWFFLFIYYGFYNAIGLLWITKLFNLFSLNWFLFLFIKIFPSTNKNRWPASLGGAISYTFFWTFSVFLGSLIYLFSEKAEYTLTWILLTFCTMAGPIVVAFAVLRASDRHMNHHSLSHTQETFFNRTFDSHFPSSYIRFLWFCLILVIGLAAFAAGEAYARLYLKTLPHSSTDALLYVYSWVTTVYVLDIITSWILSYKIKSESLAWVFKLYYAMTLQIYVRNLYARLHSPQQFAVIQGASSFTVIIIVPALMTKWSYKGYLFFTKSQVDYEYYKKNSGRSFYIKTLAQNITMISFLGWICILHFGPNKSVYPYFTFSSNESSNDDVYSFRLTFFATLVVWASELISSFITRLIMKLSFKFEVTKEALKDMMEFPDILPAALAVCIHVLQNMLFSIIHLGFT
;
A
#
# COMPACT_ATOMS: atom_id res chain seq x y z
N MET A 1 -29.54 24.12 59.10
CA MET A 1 -30.49 24.18 57.96
C MET A 1 -29.64 24.29 56.71
N SER A 2 -29.59 23.19 55.96
CA SER A 2 -28.63 22.84 54.92
C SER A 2 -29.05 23.34 53.54
N PHE A 3 -28.12 23.47 52.58
CA PHE A 3 -28.16 22.85 51.23
C PHE A 3 -26.95 23.25 50.36
N LEU A 4 -26.15 22.24 50.01
CA LEU A 4 -25.04 22.19 49.03
C LEU A 4 -25.21 20.81 48.38
N ASN A 5 -25.53 20.71 47.08
CA ASN A 5 -25.48 19.48 46.24
C ASN A 5 -26.26 19.68 44.92
N ILE A 6 -25.59 19.79 43.76
CA ILE A 6 -26.03 19.24 42.46
C ILE A 6 -24.78 18.82 41.63
N PHE A 7 -23.98 17.94 42.22
CA PHE A 7 -23.39 16.80 41.50
C PHE A 7 -23.95 15.59 42.25
N ALA A 8 -24.97 14.93 41.70
CA ALA A 8 -25.53 13.71 42.28
C ALA A 8 -25.26 12.55 41.33
N PHE A 9 -24.27 11.77 41.73
CA PHE A 9 -24.28 10.32 41.56
C PHE A 9 -25.61 9.77 42.07
N ASN A 10 -26.23 8.84 41.34
CA ASN A 10 -27.18 7.92 41.95
C ASN A 10 -26.36 6.76 42.49
N GLN A 11 -26.06 6.82 43.80
CA GLN A 11 -25.50 5.72 44.57
C GLN A 11 -26.69 4.92 45.10
N GLY A 12 -26.92 3.74 44.52
CA GLY A 12 -27.67 2.67 45.18
C GLY A 12 -26.70 1.89 46.05
N ASP A 13 -27.16 1.56 47.25
CA ASP A 13 -26.40 1.13 48.43
C ASP A 13 -25.32 0.05 48.23
N GLU A 14 -24.24 0.19 48.99
CA GLU A 14 -23.20 -0.83 49.14
C GLU A 14 -23.76 -2.09 49.82
N THR A 15 -23.71 -3.21 49.10
CA THR A 15 -23.43 -4.51 49.71
C THR A 15 -22.35 -5.23 48.89
N TYR A 16 -21.16 -5.32 49.48
CA TYR A 16 -20.06 -6.25 49.17
C TYR A 16 -20.02 -6.89 47.76
N SER A 17 -19.13 -6.42 46.86
CA SER A 17 -18.27 -7.30 46.03
C SER A 17 -17.37 -6.56 45.00
N SER A 18 -16.07 -6.90 45.06
CA SER A 18 -15.03 -6.98 44.01
C SER A 18 -14.67 -5.79 43.08
N PRO A 19 -13.36 -5.51 42.85
CA PRO A 19 -12.88 -4.44 41.97
C PRO A 19 -12.71 -4.89 40.51
N GLU A 20 -13.67 -4.61 39.60
CA GLU A 20 -13.45 -4.81 38.14
C GLU A 20 -13.84 -3.64 37.19
N ASP A 21 -14.55 -2.59 37.60
CA ASP A 21 -15.20 -1.69 36.62
C ASP A 21 -14.47 -0.38 36.23
N ALA A 22 -13.13 -0.31 36.31
CA ALA A 22 -12.36 0.91 35.97
C ALA A 22 -11.70 0.91 34.57
N ARG A 23 -12.26 0.23 33.55
CA ARG A 23 -11.66 0.15 32.20
C ARG A 23 -12.65 0.37 31.07
N MET A 24 -13.05 1.61 30.83
CA MET A 24 -13.55 2.04 29.52
C MET A 24 -12.71 3.23 29.02
N ILE A 25 -12.46 3.27 27.72
CA ILE A 25 -11.50 4.14 26.99
C ILE A 25 -10.07 3.55 26.86
N SER A 26 -9.92 2.37 26.25
CA SER A 26 -8.72 2.09 25.43
C SER A 26 -9.02 1.04 24.34
N GLY A 27 -9.03 1.48 23.09
CA GLY A 27 -9.23 0.61 21.93
C GLY A 27 -7.95 -0.13 21.55
N ARG A 28 -8.01 -1.47 21.62
CA ARG A 28 -7.26 -2.48 20.85
C ARG A 28 -5.80 -2.15 20.46
N TYR A 29 -4.91 -2.16 21.45
CA TYR A 29 -3.50 -2.47 21.22
C TYR A 29 -3.16 -3.77 21.95
N ARG A 30 -2.50 -4.70 21.24
CA ARG A 30 -1.76 -5.75 21.92
C ARG A 30 -0.57 -5.08 22.60
N VAL A 31 -0.66 -4.88 23.91
CA VAL A 31 0.47 -4.42 24.72
C VAL A 31 1.48 -5.55 24.75
N LEU A 32 2.55 -5.43 23.95
CA LEU A 32 3.77 -6.18 24.22
C LEU A 32 4.38 -5.65 25.51
N PRO A 33 4.90 -6.52 26.40
CA PRO A 33 5.44 -6.10 27.68
C PRO A 33 6.54 -5.05 27.47
N HIS A 34 6.39 -3.95 28.21
CA HIS A 34 7.33 -2.85 28.24
C HIS A 34 8.65 -3.34 28.86
N ARG A 35 9.66 -3.63 28.05
CA ARG A 35 11.00 -3.90 28.58
C ARG A 35 11.84 -2.64 28.54
N LYS A 36 11.90 -1.94 29.67
CA LYS A 36 12.90 -0.91 29.94
C LYS A 36 14.23 -1.61 30.20
N SER A 37 15.29 -1.12 29.57
CA SER A 37 16.66 -1.40 29.99
C SER A 37 16.99 -0.54 31.21
N LEU A 38 17.45 -1.15 32.30
CA LEU A 38 18.65 -0.76 33.05
C LEU A 38 18.85 -1.66 34.29
N LEU A 39 20.09 -2.18 34.37
CA LEU A 39 20.90 -2.50 35.56
C LEU A 39 20.27 -3.19 36.79
N PHE A 40 20.85 -4.36 37.06
CA PHE A 40 21.03 -5.03 38.36
C PHE A 40 19.90 -5.87 39.01
N TRP A 41 20.35 -7.04 39.47
CA TRP A 41 19.77 -8.05 40.37
C TRP A 41 18.75 -9.06 39.84
N THR A 42 18.72 -10.20 40.54
CA THR A 42 18.72 -11.59 40.06
C THR A 42 17.48 -12.37 40.50
N SER A 43 16.96 -13.24 39.60
CA SER A 43 16.21 -14.51 39.82
C SER A 43 14.97 -14.54 40.76
N PRO A 44 14.17 -15.63 40.84
CA PRO A 44 13.90 -16.75 39.92
C PRO A 44 12.40 -16.87 39.53
N SER A 45 12.13 -17.83 38.63
CA SER A 45 10.83 -18.34 38.19
C SER A 45 9.74 -18.52 39.26
N ARG A 46 8.49 -18.17 38.92
CA ARG A 46 7.28 -18.73 39.56
C ARG A 46 6.12 -18.82 38.58
N GLU A 47 5.64 -20.04 38.35
CA GLU A 47 4.35 -20.33 37.73
C GLU A 47 3.21 -19.76 38.59
N HIS A 48 2.23 -19.14 37.95
CA HIS A 48 0.92 -18.94 38.55
C HIS A 48 -0.17 -19.21 37.52
N SER A 49 -0.82 -20.35 37.71
CA SER A 49 -2.14 -20.65 37.17
C SER A 49 -3.16 -19.74 37.84
N THR A 50 -3.86 -18.92 37.06
CA THR A 50 -5.15 -18.36 37.50
C THR A 50 -6.14 -18.44 36.34
N ASN A 51 -7.13 -19.32 36.51
CA ASN A 51 -8.40 -19.27 35.80
C ASN A 51 -9.04 -17.90 36.10
N ILE A 52 -9.24 -17.10 35.05
CA ILE A 52 -10.03 -15.86 35.11
C ILE A 52 -11.08 -15.95 34.01
N SER A 53 -12.33 -16.00 34.44
CA SER A 53 -13.55 -15.92 33.63
C SER A 53 -13.56 -14.67 32.74
N PRO A 54 -14.06 -14.74 31.50
CA PRO A 54 -14.02 -13.63 30.57
C PRO A 54 -15.21 -12.69 30.84
N ILE A 55 -15.02 -11.72 31.72
CA ILE A 55 -16.01 -10.67 31.96
C ILE A 55 -15.50 -9.39 31.26
N TRP A 56 -16.38 -8.82 30.43
CA TRP A 56 -16.16 -7.67 29.53
C TRP A 56 -15.39 -7.93 28.22
N PHE A 57 -15.83 -8.99 27.52
CA PHE A 57 -15.84 -9.00 26.07
C PHE A 57 -17.15 -8.34 25.60
N GLU A 58 -17.24 -7.01 25.60
CA GLU A 58 -18.13 -6.37 24.63
C GLU A 58 -17.43 -6.44 23.27
N SER A 59 -17.42 -7.67 22.75
CA SER A 59 -17.42 -7.90 21.34
C SER A 59 -18.49 -6.97 20.78
N GLY A 60 -18.06 -5.90 20.11
CA GLY A 60 -18.80 -5.43 18.95
C GLY A 60 -18.88 -6.62 17.99
N THR A 61 -19.79 -7.54 18.30
CA THR A 61 -20.41 -8.47 17.38
C THR A 61 -21.10 -7.56 16.39
N TYR A 62 -20.35 -7.14 15.36
CA TYR A 62 -20.90 -7.27 14.02
C TYR A 62 -21.04 -8.77 13.71
N GLU A 63 -21.79 -9.50 14.55
CA GLU A 63 -22.75 -10.47 14.05
C GLU A 63 -23.89 -9.66 13.45
N GLY A 64 -23.56 -8.86 12.42
CA GLY A 64 -24.55 -8.61 11.41
C GLY A 64 -24.96 -9.99 10.93
N SER A 65 -26.24 -10.30 11.13
CA SER A 65 -26.91 -11.28 10.28
C SER A 65 -26.36 -11.12 8.88
N LEU A 66 -26.07 -12.24 8.22
CA LEU A 66 -25.74 -12.21 6.79
C LEU A 66 -26.81 -11.33 6.13
N ASN A 67 -26.43 -10.14 5.69
CA ASN A 67 -27.17 -9.54 4.61
C ASN A 67 -26.73 -10.39 3.42
N GLU A 68 -27.42 -11.51 3.20
CA GLU A 68 -27.18 -12.47 2.12
C GLU A 68 -27.18 -11.77 0.74
N ASN A 69 -27.78 -10.56 0.72
CA ASN A 69 -27.88 -9.66 -0.42
C ASN A 69 -26.74 -8.61 -0.49
N SER A 70 -25.80 -8.56 0.46
CA SER A 70 -24.66 -7.65 0.36
C SER A 70 -23.75 -8.10 -0.77
N THR A 71 -23.56 -7.21 -1.75
CA THR A 71 -22.73 -7.50 -2.91
C THR A 71 -21.30 -7.83 -2.47
N LEU A 72 -20.60 -8.69 -3.22
CA LEU A 72 -19.19 -9.00 -2.95
C LEU A 72 -18.33 -7.75 -2.86
N LEU A 73 -18.69 -6.67 -3.58
CA LEU A 73 -18.00 -5.39 -3.55
C LEU A 73 -18.20 -4.67 -2.21
N GLU A 74 -19.42 -4.65 -1.69
CA GLU A 74 -19.73 -4.01 -0.41
C GLU A 74 -19.07 -4.73 0.78
N GLY A 75 -19.20 -6.05 0.83
CA GLY A 75 -18.70 -6.88 1.93
C GLY A 75 -17.21 -7.22 1.90
N LEU A 76 -16.50 -6.94 0.79
CA LEU A 76 -15.06 -7.17 0.62
C LEU A 76 -14.26 -5.88 0.50
N VAL A 77 -14.78 -4.88 -0.22
CA VAL A 77 -14.06 -3.66 -0.57
C VAL A 77 -14.45 -2.50 0.36
N ILE A 78 -15.74 -2.25 0.55
CA ILE A 78 -16.21 -1.06 1.28
C ILE A 78 -16.12 -1.28 2.79
N ALA A 79 -16.74 -2.34 3.32
CA ALA A 79 -16.74 -2.70 4.73
C ALA A 79 -16.40 -4.19 4.86
N PRO A 80 -15.11 -4.55 4.94
CA PRO A 80 -14.68 -5.94 4.83
C PRO A 80 -15.13 -6.77 6.04
N GLN A 81 -16.00 -7.75 5.80
CA GLN A 81 -16.52 -8.63 6.85
C GLN A 81 -15.59 -9.82 7.10
N LYS A 82 -15.24 -10.11 8.35
CA LYS A 82 -14.35 -11.24 8.72
C LYS A 82 -14.86 -12.58 8.19
N LYS A 83 -16.17 -12.84 8.25
CA LYS A 83 -16.79 -14.09 7.76
C LYS A 83 -16.62 -14.24 6.23
N LEU A 84 -16.78 -13.15 5.47
CA LEU A 84 -16.64 -13.14 4.00
C LEU A 84 -15.18 -13.27 3.56
N VAL A 85 -14.27 -12.52 4.20
CA VAL A 85 -12.82 -12.63 3.95
C VAL A 85 -12.34 -14.05 4.20
N LYS A 86 -12.72 -14.68 5.31
CA LYS A 86 -12.41 -16.10 5.57
C LYS A 86 -12.93 -17.00 4.46
N ARG A 87 -14.21 -16.86 4.06
CA ARG A 87 -14.82 -17.66 2.98
C ARG A 87 -14.05 -17.57 1.67
N VAL A 88 -13.56 -16.39 1.31
CA VAL A 88 -12.76 -16.16 0.10
C VAL A 88 -11.37 -16.79 0.23
N LEU A 89 -10.69 -16.62 1.37
CA LEU A 89 -9.31 -17.06 1.57
C LEU A 89 -9.16 -18.57 1.78
N TYR A 90 -10.21 -19.26 2.27
CA TYR A 90 -10.22 -20.72 2.42
C TYR A 90 -10.21 -21.47 1.08
N GLY A 91 -10.91 -20.96 0.06
CA GLY A 91 -10.96 -21.61 -1.25
C GLY A 91 -9.70 -21.32 -2.07
N PHE A 92 -8.97 -22.35 -2.52
CA PHE A 92 -7.77 -22.19 -3.34
C PHE A 92 -8.02 -21.32 -4.59
N TRP A 93 -9.05 -21.67 -5.37
CA TRP A 93 -9.41 -20.97 -6.62
C TRP A 93 -9.93 -19.56 -6.38
N ARG A 94 -10.78 -19.36 -5.36
CA ARG A 94 -11.29 -18.04 -5.00
C ARG A 94 -10.17 -17.11 -4.54
N ARG A 95 -9.26 -17.62 -3.70
CA ARG A 95 -8.07 -16.89 -3.26
C ARG A 95 -7.16 -16.54 -4.44
N LEU A 96 -6.87 -17.49 -5.32
CA LEU A 96 -6.05 -17.25 -6.51
C LEU A 96 -6.67 -16.16 -7.38
N PHE A 97 -7.97 -16.27 -7.66
CA PHE A 97 -8.71 -15.30 -8.44
C PHE A 97 -8.67 -13.91 -7.81
N ILE A 98 -9.09 -13.76 -6.55
CA ILE A 98 -9.16 -12.46 -5.88
C ILE A 98 -7.78 -11.83 -5.68
N LEU A 99 -6.78 -12.59 -5.22
CA LEU A 99 -5.47 -12.01 -4.90
C LEU A 99 -4.57 -11.81 -6.12
N ASN A 100 -4.65 -12.65 -7.15
CA ASN A 100 -3.70 -12.62 -8.27
C ASN A 100 -4.35 -12.12 -9.58
N ILE A 101 -5.52 -12.65 -9.93
CA ILE A 101 -6.15 -12.40 -11.23
C ILE A 101 -6.93 -11.08 -11.22
N LEU A 102 -7.77 -10.84 -10.23
CA LEU A 102 -8.63 -9.67 -10.11
C LEU A 102 -7.89 -8.33 -10.24
N PRO A 103 -6.81 -8.04 -9.48
CA PRO A 103 -6.11 -6.76 -9.62
C PRO A 103 -5.55 -6.57 -11.03
N SER A 104 -4.98 -7.63 -11.61
CA SER A 104 -4.44 -7.61 -12.98
C SER A 104 -5.56 -7.39 -14.01
N ALA A 105 -6.68 -8.11 -13.90
CA ALA A 105 -7.82 -8.01 -14.80
C ALA A 105 -8.44 -6.61 -14.83
N ILE A 106 -8.57 -5.95 -13.67
CA ILE A 106 -9.09 -4.58 -13.58
C ILE A 106 -8.21 -3.63 -14.38
N VAL A 107 -6.88 -3.74 -14.25
CA VAL A 107 -5.93 -2.88 -14.97
C VAL A 107 -5.93 -3.18 -16.46
N LEU A 108 -6.01 -4.46 -16.83
CA LEU A 108 -6.09 -4.89 -18.23
C LEU A 108 -7.35 -4.38 -18.93
N ILE A 109 -8.50 -4.43 -18.26
CA ILE A 109 -9.75 -3.87 -18.77
C ILE A 109 -9.59 -2.35 -18.92
N TRP A 110 -9.05 -1.66 -17.92
CA TRP A 110 -8.85 -0.22 -17.96
C TRP A 110 -7.92 0.23 -19.08
N CYS A 111 -6.82 -0.48 -19.34
CA CYS A 111 -5.90 -0.14 -20.43
C CYS A 111 -6.38 -0.59 -21.82
N ALA A 112 -7.35 -1.50 -21.89
CA ALA A 112 -7.97 -1.94 -23.14
C ALA A 112 -9.03 -0.97 -23.68
N ILE A 113 -9.53 -0.03 -22.84
CA ILE A 113 -10.55 0.93 -23.27
C ILE A 113 -9.97 1.80 -24.40
N PRO A 114 -10.56 1.81 -25.60
CA PRO A 114 -10.00 2.54 -26.74
C PRO A 114 -10.01 4.04 -26.50
N PHE A 115 -8.87 4.70 -26.72
CA PHE A 115 -8.83 6.16 -26.74
C PHE A 115 -9.51 6.68 -28.02
N PRO A 116 -10.38 7.69 -27.92
CA PRO A 116 -10.82 8.45 -29.09
C PRO A 116 -9.65 9.30 -29.59
N LEU A 117 -9.07 8.88 -30.72
CA LEU A 117 -7.91 9.51 -31.35
C LEU A 117 -8.37 10.38 -32.52
N SER A 118 -7.82 11.59 -32.62
CA SER A 118 -7.89 12.42 -33.82
C SER A 118 -6.53 12.43 -34.50
N ARG A 119 -6.49 12.15 -35.81
CA ARG A 119 -5.27 12.21 -36.60
C ARG A 119 -5.03 13.64 -37.05
N SER A 120 -3.91 14.22 -36.63
CA SER A 120 -3.42 15.48 -37.19
C SER A 120 -2.27 15.18 -38.14
N TYR A 121 -2.38 15.65 -39.39
CA TYR A 121 -1.29 15.61 -40.35
C TYR A 121 -0.37 16.80 -40.08
N ILE A 122 0.91 16.54 -39.80
CA ILE A 122 1.92 17.58 -39.83
C ILE A 122 2.38 17.71 -41.28
N ASP A 123 2.10 18.85 -41.91
CA ASP A 123 2.55 19.17 -43.27
C ASP A 123 4.08 19.42 -43.26
N ASN A 124 4.86 18.34 -43.25
CA ASN A 124 6.28 18.37 -43.53
C ASN A 124 6.50 17.87 -44.97
N PRO A 125 7.12 18.66 -45.86
CA PRO A 125 7.26 18.33 -47.29
C PRO A 125 8.14 17.10 -47.57
N LEU A 126 8.85 16.56 -46.58
CA LEU A 126 9.68 15.34 -46.71
C LEU A 126 9.06 14.07 -46.09
N SER A 127 8.05 14.18 -45.23
CA SER A 127 7.34 13.03 -44.65
C SER A 127 6.15 13.50 -43.80
N PRO A 128 4.89 13.13 -44.11
CA PRO A 128 3.76 13.42 -43.24
C PRO A 128 3.86 12.56 -41.98
N LEU A 129 4.32 13.14 -40.88
CA LEU A 129 4.27 12.49 -39.57
C LEU A 129 2.82 12.56 -39.07
N VAL A 130 2.15 11.41 -39.00
CA VAL A 130 0.83 11.28 -38.38
C VAL A 130 1.03 11.25 -36.87
N LYS A 131 0.62 12.32 -36.18
CA LYS A 131 0.59 12.34 -34.71
C LYS A 131 -0.85 12.09 -34.27
N ASP A 132 -1.07 10.95 -33.62
CA ASP A 132 -2.35 10.63 -32.98
C ASP A 132 -2.51 11.53 -31.75
N ARG A 133 -3.61 12.30 -31.71
CA ARG A 133 -3.96 13.20 -30.61
C ARG A 133 -5.15 12.63 -29.85
N ILE A 134 -5.06 12.59 -28.53
CA ILE A 134 -6.03 12.01 -27.61
C ILE A 134 -7.08 13.06 -27.25
N ASN A 135 -8.36 12.71 -27.22
CA ASN A 135 -9.38 13.59 -26.66
C ASN A 135 -9.12 13.84 -25.16
N PHE A 136 -8.91 15.10 -24.80
CA PHE A 136 -8.59 15.52 -23.44
C PHE A 136 -9.67 15.11 -22.42
N TRP A 137 -10.95 15.35 -22.71
CA TRP A 137 -12.04 15.10 -21.76
C TRP A 137 -12.23 13.61 -21.48
N PHE A 138 -12.08 12.77 -22.51
CA PHE A 138 -12.08 11.33 -22.32
C PHE A 138 -10.92 10.89 -21.42
N PHE A 139 -9.71 11.40 -21.69
CA PHE A 139 -8.55 11.13 -20.86
C PHE A 139 -8.78 11.57 -19.41
N LEU A 140 -9.30 12.78 -19.18
CA LEU A 140 -9.50 13.33 -17.84
C LEU A 140 -10.53 12.53 -17.02
N PHE A 141 -11.72 12.29 -17.57
CA PHE A 141 -12.82 11.68 -16.81
C PHE A 141 -12.70 10.16 -16.70
N ILE A 142 -12.37 9.47 -17.80
CA ILE A 142 -12.36 8.01 -17.85
C ILE A 142 -11.00 7.47 -17.44
N TYR A 143 -9.93 7.98 -18.05
CA TYR A 143 -8.61 7.40 -17.86
C TYR A 143 -7.97 7.85 -16.55
N TYR A 144 -7.71 9.15 -16.43
CA TYR A 144 -7.15 9.79 -15.24
C TYR A 144 -8.11 9.70 -14.05
N GLY A 145 -9.41 9.94 -14.26
CA GLY A 145 -10.42 9.87 -13.21
C GLY A 145 -10.46 8.50 -12.54
N PHE A 146 -10.40 7.40 -13.30
CA PHE A 146 -10.35 6.04 -12.73
C PHE A 146 -9.01 5.76 -12.03
N TYR A 147 -7.88 6.21 -12.59
CA TYR A 147 -6.57 6.11 -11.94
C TYR A 147 -6.53 6.82 -10.57
N ASN A 148 -6.99 8.06 -10.51
CA ASN A 148 -7.04 8.86 -9.28
C ASN A 148 -8.05 8.27 -8.26
N ALA A 149 -9.18 7.74 -8.73
CA ALA A 149 -10.15 7.03 -7.90
C ALA A 149 -9.52 5.85 -7.14
N ILE A 150 -8.76 4.99 -7.83
CA ILE A 150 -8.07 3.86 -7.19
C ILE A 150 -7.00 4.34 -6.20
N GLY A 151 -6.25 5.41 -6.53
CA GLY A 151 -5.28 6.02 -5.61
C GLY A 151 -5.93 6.51 -4.31
N LEU A 152 -7.05 7.22 -4.41
CA LEU A 152 -7.84 7.66 -3.26
C LEU A 152 -8.43 6.49 -2.47
N LEU A 153 -8.85 5.41 -3.14
CA LEU A 153 -9.34 4.21 -2.49
C LEU A 153 -8.24 3.55 -1.66
N TRP A 154 -7.03 3.45 -2.20
CA TRP A 154 -5.87 2.92 -1.48
C TRP A 154 -5.58 3.73 -0.21
N ILE A 155 -5.49 5.05 -0.32
CA ILE A 155 -5.24 5.93 0.84
C ILE A 155 -6.35 5.79 1.88
N THR A 156 -7.62 5.78 1.47
CA THR A 156 -8.76 5.58 2.37
C THR A 156 -8.63 4.27 3.15
N LYS A 157 -8.23 3.18 2.49
CA LYS A 157 -8.02 1.89 3.16
C LYS A 157 -6.81 1.88 4.09
N LEU A 158 -5.75 2.66 3.81
CA LEU A 158 -4.64 2.86 4.75
C LEU A 158 -5.09 3.60 6.01
N PHE A 159 -5.93 4.63 5.89
CA PHE A 159 -6.49 5.33 7.05
C PHE A 159 -7.41 4.43 7.88
N ASN A 160 -8.20 3.56 7.24
CA ASN A 160 -9.00 2.55 7.94
C ASN A 160 -8.11 1.56 8.73
N LEU A 161 -7.01 1.10 8.12
CA LEU A 161 -6.03 0.24 8.80
C LEU A 161 -5.33 0.92 9.98
N PHE A 162 -5.17 2.24 9.92
CA PHE A 162 -4.66 3.05 11.03
C PHE A 162 -5.76 3.47 12.03
N SER A 163 -7.03 3.10 11.79
CA SER A 163 -8.20 3.39 12.64
C SER A 163 -8.54 4.89 12.79
N LEU A 164 -8.37 5.70 11.74
CA LEU A 164 -8.74 7.13 11.77
C LEU A 164 -9.98 7.44 10.92
N ASN A 165 -11.09 7.74 11.59
CA ASN A 165 -12.29 8.33 10.98
C ASN A 165 -12.26 9.85 11.10
N TRP A 166 -11.35 10.52 10.38
CA TRP A 166 -11.08 11.95 10.53
C TRP A 166 -12.17 12.85 9.91
N PHE A 167 -12.86 12.40 8.87
CA PHE A 167 -13.82 13.24 8.13
C PHE A 167 -15.12 13.51 8.90
N LEU A 168 -15.62 12.54 9.68
CA LEU A 168 -16.80 12.74 10.54
C LEU A 168 -16.58 13.93 11.49
N PHE A 169 -15.38 14.04 12.04
CA PHE A 169 -15.03 15.13 12.96
C PHE A 169 -14.95 16.49 12.25
N LEU A 170 -14.37 16.56 11.05
CA LEU A 170 -14.31 17.79 10.26
C LEU A 170 -15.73 18.26 9.86
N PHE A 171 -16.57 17.34 9.38
CA PHE A 171 -17.93 17.67 8.95
C PHE A 171 -18.81 18.16 10.11
N ILE A 172 -18.72 17.50 11.28
CA ILE A 172 -19.41 17.96 12.51
C ILE A 172 -18.94 19.38 12.91
N LYS A 173 -17.66 19.70 12.69
CA LYS A 173 -17.10 21.01 13.04
C LYS A 173 -17.45 22.11 12.04
N ILE A 174 -17.56 21.78 10.74
CA ILE A 174 -17.93 22.73 9.67
C ILE A 174 -19.44 22.94 9.59
N PHE A 175 -20.26 21.91 9.89
CA PHE A 175 -21.72 21.97 9.86
C PHE A 175 -22.32 21.64 11.24
N PRO A 176 -22.26 22.57 12.21
CA PRO A 176 -22.73 22.34 13.58
C PRO A 176 -24.24 22.12 13.70
N SER A 177 -25.02 22.41 12.65
CA SER A 177 -26.48 22.31 12.62
C SER A 177 -27.03 20.91 12.22
N THR A 178 -26.19 19.88 12.14
CA THR A 178 -26.64 18.54 11.74
C THR A 178 -26.68 17.58 12.93
N ASN A 179 -27.84 16.95 13.12
CA ASN A 179 -28.20 16.13 14.27
C ASN A 179 -27.16 14.99 14.49
N LYS A 180 -26.51 14.99 15.66
CA LYS A 180 -25.38 14.13 16.06
C LYS A 180 -25.64 12.61 15.96
N ASN A 181 -26.91 12.20 15.89
CA ASN A 181 -27.33 10.80 15.98
C ASN A 181 -27.64 10.10 14.63
N ARG A 182 -27.42 10.74 13.47
CA ARG A 182 -27.86 10.17 12.16
C ARG A 182 -26.77 9.71 11.18
N TRP A 183 -25.48 9.91 11.46
CA TRP A 183 -24.43 9.65 10.46
C TRP A 183 -23.63 8.38 10.78
N PRO A 184 -23.77 7.31 9.99
CA PRO A 184 -22.92 6.13 10.15
C PRO A 184 -21.48 6.48 9.74
N ALA A 185 -20.51 5.91 10.46
CA ALA A 185 -19.08 6.13 10.22
C ALA A 185 -18.63 5.82 8.77
N SER A 186 -19.39 5.04 8.02
CA SER A 186 -19.16 4.72 6.61
C SER A 186 -19.45 5.88 5.64
N LEU A 187 -20.40 6.78 5.96
CA LEU A 187 -20.80 7.85 5.03
C LEU A 187 -19.74 8.96 4.91
N GLY A 188 -18.99 9.22 5.98
CA GLY A 188 -17.93 10.24 5.96
C GLY A 188 -16.79 9.90 5.00
N GLY A 189 -16.44 8.62 4.87
CA GLY A 189 -15.40 8.18 3.93
C GLY A 189 -15.80 8.39 2.46
N ALA A 190 -17.04 8.06 2.11
CA ALA A 190 -17.55 8.19 0.74
C ALA A 190 -17.64 9.65 0.27
N ILE A 191 -18.08 10.57 1.13
CA ILE A 191 -18.19 12.00 0.81
C ILE A 191 -16.80 12.62 0.58
N SER A 192 -15.86 12.35 1.49
CA SER A 192 -14.47 12.80 1.37
C SER A 192 -13.84 12.31 0.07
N TYR A 193 -14.01 11.02 -0.21
CA TYR A 193 -13.54 10.38 -1.44
C TYR A 193 -14.06 11.09 -2.69
N THR A 194 -15.37 11.31 -2.78
CA THR A 194 -15.99 11.98 -3.93
C THR A 194 -15.51 13.43 -4.03
N PHE A 195 -15.34 14.15 -2.92
CA PHE A 195 -14.85 15.52 -2.91
C PHE A 195 -13.42 15.63 -3.46
N PHE A 196 -12.47 14.81 -2.97
CA PHE A 196 -11.09 14.85 -3.49
C PHE A 196 -11.01 14.38 -4.94
N TRP A 197 -11.88 13.45 -5.34
CA TRP A 197 -11.96 13.00 -6.72
C TRP A 197 -12.45 14.12 -7.64
N THR A 198 -13.57 14.78 -7.33
CA THR A 198 -14.09 15.89 -8.13
C THR A 198 -13.14 17.09 -8.13
N PHE A 199 -12.52 17.40 -6.98
CA PHE A 199 -11.51 18.45 -6.88
C PHE A 199 -10.29 18.17 -7.76
N SER A 200 -9.81 16.92 -7.80
CA SER A 200 -8.72 16.53 -8.69
C SER A 200 -9.07 16.71 -10.17
N VAL A 201 -10.28 16.29 -10.56
CA VAL A 201 -10.73 16.39 -11.95
C VAL A 201 -10.89 17.86 -12.34
N PHE A 202 -11.46 18.68 -11.45
CA PHE A 202 -11.55 20.12 -11.63
C PHE A 202 -10.18 20.78 -11.80
N LEU A 203 -9.21 20.47 -10.94
CA LEU A 203 -7.85 21.00 -11.05
C LEU A 203 -7.15 20.50 -12.32
N GLY A 204 -7.42 19.27 -12.76
CA GLY A 204 -6.97 18.75 -14.05
C GLY A 204 -7.53 19.54 -15.23
N SER A 205 -8.82 19.91 -15.21
CA SER A 205 -9.42 20.80 -16.21
C SER A 205 -8.75 22.17 -16.23
N LEU A 206 -8.45 22.75 -15.06
CA LEU A 206 -7.74 24.02 -14.97
C LEU A 206 -6.32 23.93 -15.53
N ILE A 207 -5.58 22.86 -15.25
CA ILE A 207 -4.24 22.64 -15.80
C ILE A 207 -4.29 22.65 -17.33
N TYR A 208 -5.28 21.99 -17.93
CA TYR A 208 -5.42 21.97 -19.38
C TYR A 208 -5.77 23.33 -19.98
N LEU A 209 -6.66 24.09 -19.34
CA LEU A 209 -7.10 25.39 -19.85
C LEU A 209 -6.05 26.50 -19.69
N PHE A 210 -5.20 26.42 -18.66
CA PHE A 210 -4.28 27.51 -18.29
C PHE A 210 -2.79 27.17 -18.44
N SER A 211 -2.41 25.92 -18.71
CA SER A 211 -1.01 25.49 -18.71
C SER A 211 -0.67 24.55 -19.85
N GLU A 212 0.39 24.90 -20.60
CA GLU A 212 0.98 24.03 -21.64
C GLU A 212 1.61 22.75 -21.06
N LYS A 213 1.73 22.63 -19.73
CA LYS A 213 2.33 21.47 -19.06
C LYS A 213 1.42 20.23 -19.03
N ALA A 214 0.23 20.29 -19.61
CA ALA A 214 -0.71 19.17 -19.66
C ALA A 214 -0.12 17.96 -20.41
N GLU A 215 0.77 18.16 -21.40
CA GLU A 215 1.37 17.08 -22.18
C GLU A 215 2.36 16.22 -21.37
N TYR A 216 2.82 16.67 -20.21
CA TYR A 216 3.74 15.89 -19.38
C TYR A 216 2.99 14.94 -18.43
N THR A 217 3.28 13.64 -18.51
CA THR A 217 2.72 12.62 -17.59
C THR A 217 3.04 12.90 -16.12
N LEU A 218 4.18 13.55 -15.83
CA LEU A 218 4.58 13.96 -14.48
C LEU A 218 3.54 14.87 -13.82
N THR A 219 2.96 15.80 -14.58
CA THR A 219 2.00 16.79 -14.08
C THR A 219 0.80 16.08 -13.46
N TRP A 220 0.30 15.06 -14.14
CA TRP A 220 -0.85 14.26 -13.71
C TRP A 220 -0.53 13.32 -12.55
N ILE A 221 0.66 12.73 -12.54
CA ILE A 221 1.15 11.92 -11.40
C ILE A 221 1.26 12.80 -10.15
N LEU A 222 1.89 13.98 -10.27
CA LEU A 222 2.00 14.95 -9.18
C LEU A 222 0.63 15.43 -8.71
N LEU A 223 -0.31 15.67 -9.63
CA LEU A 223 -1.68 16.03 -9.31
C LEU A 223 -2.36 14.92 -8.47
N THR A 224 -2.23 13.65 -8.89
CA THR A 224 -2.74 12.50 -8.14
C THR A 224 -2.08 12.39 -6.76
N PHE A 225 -0.82 12.79 -6.63
CA PHE A 225 -0.14 12.79 -5.33
C PHE A 225 -0.60 13.89 -4.41
N CYS A 226 -0.83 15.09 -4.95
CA CYS A 226 -1.44 16.17 -4.20
C CYS A 226 -2.84 15.77 -3.69
N THR A 227 -3.62 15.06 -4.50
CA THR A 227 -4.98 14.64 -4.12
C THR A 227 -4.96 13.51 -3.10
N MET A 228 -4.05 12.53 -3.25
CA MET A 228 -3.81 11.48 -2.27
C MET A 228 -3.24 12.00 -0.94
N ALA A 229 -2.46 13.09 -0.97
CA ALA A 229 -1.98 13.77 0.22
C ALA A 229 -3.04 14.66 0.89
N GLY A 230 -4.08 15.07 0.15
CA GLY A 230 -5.18 15.90 0.65
C GLY A 230 -5.80 15.42 1.96
N PRO A 231 -6.25 14.16 2.06
CA PRO A 231 -6.71 13.54 3.31
C PRO A 231 -5.73 13.69 4.48
N ILE A 232 -4.42 13.60 4.22
CA ILE A 232 -3.37 13.71 5.24
C ILE A 232 -3.30 15.14 5.77
N VAL A 233 -3.30 16.13 4.87
CA VAL A 233 -3.27 17.55 5.23
C VAL A 233 -4.49 17.92 6.05
N VAL A 234 -5.67 17.44 5.67
CA VAL A 234 -6.90 17.71 6.41
C VAL A 234 -6.88 17.03 7.78
N ALA A 235 -6.47 15.76 7.87
CA ALA A 235 -6.33 15.08 9.15
C ALA A 235 -5.34 15.79 10.09
N PHE A 236 -4.21 16.27 9.56
CA PHE A 236 -3.24 17.08 10.30
C PHE A 236 -3.82 18.41 10.77
N ALA A 237 -4.55 19.13 9.91
CA ALA A 237 -5.19 20.40 10.24
C ALA A 237 -6.24 20.24 11.35
N VAL A 238 -7.05 19.18 11.27
CA VAL A 238 -8.05 18.84 12.29
C VAL A 238 -7.40 18.60 13.65
N LEU A 239 -6.36 17.75 13.70
CA LEU A 239 -5.66 17.44 14.95
C LEU A 239 -5.06 18.70 15.57
N ARG A 240 -4.39 19.53 14.75
CA ARG A 240 -3.82 20.80 15.21
C ARG A 240 -4.87 21.81 15.68
N ALA A 241 -6.09 21.76 15.14
CA ALA A 241 -7.19 22.61 15.60
C ALA A 241 -7.80 22.11 16.92
N SER A 242 -7.80 20.80 17.18
CA SER A 242 -8.31 20.21 18.42
C SER A 242 -7.37 20.44 19.61
N ASP A 243 -6.06 20.34 19.42
CA ASP A 243 -5.07 20.59 20.49
C ASP A 243 -5.11 22.04 21.01
N ARG A 244 -5.44 23.01 20.15
CA ARG A 244 -5.60 24.41 20.56
C ARG A 244 -6.73 24.62 21.57
N HIS A 245 -7.80 23.82 21.51
CA HIS A 245 -8.91 23.92 22.46
C HIS A 245 -8.62 23.23 23.79
N MET A 246 -7.74 22.23 23.81
CA MET A 246 -7.35 21.53 25.04
C MET A 246 -6.43 22.39 25.92
N ASN A 247 -5.71 23.35 25.33
CA ASN A 247 -4.88 24.34 26.02
C ASN A 247 -5.66 25.54 26.61
N HIS A 248 -7.00 25.58 26.48
CA HIS A 248 -7.80 26.73 26.93
C HIS A 248 -8.47 26.57 28.30
N HIS A 249 -8.24 25.48 29.04
CA HIS A 249 -8.50 25.51 30.48
C HIS A 249 -7.35 26.23 31.18
N SER A 250 -7.56 27.51 31.50
CA SER A 250 -6.67 28.29 32.35
C SER A 250 -6.49 27.56 33.68
N LEU A 251 -5.36 26.88 33.85
CA LEU A 251 -4.98 26.27 35.11
C LEU A 251 -4.88 27.37 36.17
N SER A 252 -5.33 27.08 37.39
CA SER A 252 -5.13 27.99 38.52
C SER A 252 -3.64 28.26 38.73
N HIS A 253 -3.25 29.45 39.17
CA HIS A 253 -1.86 29.87 39.41
C HIS A 253 -1.06 28.89 40.29
N THR A 254 -1.75 28.12 41.13
CA THR A 254 -1.17 27.06 41.98
C THR A 254 -0.91 25.74 41.24
N GLN A 255 -1.71 25.43 40.19
CA GLN A 255 -1.48 24.28 39.31
C GLN A 255 -0.36 24.55 38.31
N GLU A 256 -0.20 25.80 37.84
CA GLU A 256 0.92 26.20 36.98
C GLU A 256 2.28 25.95 37.64
N THR A 257 2.43 26.19 38.95
CA THR A 257 3.73 26.00 39.63
C THR A 257 4.12 24.53 39.80
N PHE A 258 3.13 23.64 39.96
CA PHE A 258 3.37 22.19 40.04
C PHE A 258 3.54 21.55 38.66
N PHE A 259 2.78 22.00 37.66
CA PHE A 259 2.92 21.50 36.29
C PHE A 259 4.17 22.07 35.59
N ASN A 260 4.61 23.31 35.87
CA ASN A 260 5.83 23.94 35.31
C ASN A 260 7.14 23.17 35.58
N ARG A 261 7.17 22.31 36.62
CA ARG A 261 8.31 21.41 36.86
C ARG A 261 8.29 20.12 36.02
N THR A 262 7.19 19.86 35.32
CA THR A 262 6.92 18.58 34.62
C THR A 262 6.60 18.76 33.14
N PHE A 263 6.76 19.97 32.57
CA PHE A 263 6.66 20.19 31.13
C PHE A 263 7.93 19.69 30.41
N ASP A 264 8.08 18.37 30.36
CA ASP A 264 8.40 17.80 29.07
C ASP A 264 7.21 18.12 28.16
N SER A 265 7.49 18.75 27.02
CA SER A 265 6.58 18.99 25.89
C SER A 265 6.06 17.65 25.32
N HIS A 266 5.29 16.90 26.11
CA HIS A 266 4.93 15.53 25.79
C HIS A 266 3.68 15.53 24.92
N PHE A 267 3.88 15.69 23.61
CA PHE A 267 2.86 15.38 22.62
C PHE A 267 2.29 13.97 22.92
N PRO A 268 0.96 13.77 22.86
CA PRO A 268 0.37 12.45 23.08
C PRO A 268 1.02 11.39 22.18
N SER A 269 1.31 10.21 22.74
CA SER A 269 1.95 9.11 21.99
C SER A 269 1.19 8.72 20.71
N SER A 270 -0.13 8.93 20.67
CA SER A 270 -0.96 8.75 19.47
C SER A 270 -0.66 9.76 18.37
N TYR A 271 -0.44 11.03 18.73
CA TYR A 271 -0.08 12.10 17.80
C TYR A 271 1.29 11.84 17.16
N ILE A 272 2.28 11.43 17.94
CA ILE A 272 3.61 11.08 17.44
C ILE A 272 3.53 9.90 16.44
N ARG A 273 2.74 8.85 16.75
CA ARG A 273 2.52 7.72 15.83
C ARG A 273 1.86 8.16 14.53
N PHE A 274 0.92 9.11 14.61
CA PHE A 274 0.27 9.69 13.44
C PHE A 274 1.27 10.46 12.56
N LEU A 275 2.16 11.26 13.14
CA LEU A 275 3.21 11.96 12.38
C LEU A 275 4.15 10.98 11.66
N TRP A 276 4.55 9.89 12.31
CA TRP A 276 5.33 8.83 11.67
C TRP A 276 4.56 8.18 10.51
N PHE A 277 3.25 8.00 10.65
CA PHE A 277 2.39 7.49 9.58
C PHE A 277 2.34 8.44 8.38
N CYS A 278 2.16 9.74 8.62
CA CYS A 278 2.22 10.76 7.59
C CYS A 278 3.58 10.77 6.88
N LEU A 279 4.68 10.67 7.64
CA LEU A 279 6.02 10.64 7.09
C LEU A 279 6.22 9.43 6.16
N ILE A 280 5.79 8.23 6.57
CA ILE A 280 5.88 7.03 5.73
C ILE A 280 5.07 7.19 4.44
N LEU A 281 3.87 7.76 4.50
CA LEU A 281 3.07 8.03 3.31
C LEU A 281 3.77 8.99 2.36
N VAL A 282 4.35 10.07 2.88
CA VAL A 282 5.13 11.02 2.06
C VAL A 282 6.36 10.34 1.46
N ILE A 283 7.09 9.52 2.22
CA ILE A 283 8.23 8.75 1.71
C ILE A 283 7.79 7.81 0.58
N GLY A 284 6.69 7.07 0.76
CA GLY A 284 6.16 6.17 -0.25
C GLY A 284 5.74 6.90 -1.53
N LEU A 285 5.02 8.02 -1.41
CA LEU A 285 4.63 8.85 -2.56
C LEU A 285 5.85 9.47 -3.26
N ALA A 286 6.83 9.96 -2.50
CA ALA A 286 8.07 10.52 -3.03
C ALA A 286 8.93 9.47 -3.74
N ALA A 287 9.01 8.25 -3.20
CA ALA A 287 9.71 7.13 -3.83
C ALA A 287 9.16 6.87 -5.23
N PHE A 288 7.84 6.94 -5.41
CA PHE A 288 7.27 6.78 -6.75
C PHE A 288 7.63 7.93 -7.69
N ALA A 289 7.44 9.19 -7.26
CA ALA A 289 7.77 10.35 -8.09
C ALA A 289 9.26 10.33 -8.50
N ALA A 290 10.13 9.93 -7.58
CA ALA A 290 11.55 9.74 -7.84
C ALA A 290 11.80 8.65 -8.88
N GLY A 291 11.11 7.52 -8.82
CA GLY A 291 11.25 6.43 -9.81
C GLY A 291 10.90 6.87 -11.23
N GLU A 292 9.85 7.67 -11.36
CA GLU A 292 9.44 8.23 -12.64
C GLU A 292 10.42 9.30 -13.16
N ALA A 293 10.83 10.22 -12.29
CA ALA A 293 11.83 11.23 -12.63
C ALA A 293 13.15 10.58 -13.05
N TYR A 294 13.56 9.53 -12.34
CA TYR A 294 14.73 8.72 -12.62
C TYR A 294 14.61 8.09 -14.01
N ALA A 295 13.49 7.41 -14.32
CA ALA A 295 13.24 6.79 -15.63
C ALA A 295 13.35 7.80 -16.79
N ARG A 296 12.82 9.01 -16.62
CA ARG A 296 12.97 10.06 -17.64
C ARG A 296 14.41 10.55 -17.79
N LEU A 297 15.14 10.68 -16.70
CA LEU A 297 16.55 11.10 -16.74
C LEU A 297 17.38 10.09 -17.54
N TYR A 298 17.13 8.80 -17.37
CA TYR A 298 17.79 7.74 -18.14
C TYR A 298 17.49 7.82 -19.63
N LEU A 299 16.22 8.01 -20.00
CA LEU A 299 15.82 8.14 -21.40
C LEU A 299 16.41 9.39 -22.08
N LYS A 300 16.58 10.49 -21.34
CA LYS A 300 17.17 11.73 -21.86
C LYS A 300 18.69 11.66 -22.08
N THR A 301 19.36 10.72 -21.43
CA THR A 301 20.84 10.62 -21.42
C THR A 301 21.38 9.53 -22.33
N LEU A 302 20.54 8.98 -23.22
CA LEU A 302 20.97 8.03 -24.26
C LEU A 302 22.05 8.64 -25.18
N PRO A 303 23.00 7.86 -25.70
CA PRO A 303 23.16 6.40 -25.60
C PRO A 303 24.00 5.94 -24.38
N HIS A 304 23.62 4.82 -23.77
CA HIS A 304 24.29 4.22 -22.60
C HIS A 304 25.02 2.93 -22.96
N SER A 305 26.15 2.64 -22.31
CA SER A 305 26.77 1.31 -22.34
C SER A 305 25.90 0.29 -21.60
N SER A 306 26.08 -1.00 -21.90
CA SER A 306 25.42 -2.10 -21.18
C SER A 306 25.74 -2.09 -19.68
N THR A 307 26.93 -1.62 -19.29
CA THR A 307 27.34 -1.43 -17.90
C THR A 307 26.58 -0.31 -17.21
N ASP A 308 26.34 0.79 -17.91
CA ASP A 308 25.65 1.96 -17.37
C ASP A 308 24.16 1.66 -17.16
N ALA A 309 23.57 0.90 -18.10
CA ALA A 309 22.22 0.38 -17.97
C ALA A 309 22.06 -0.53 -16.74
N LEU A 310 23.02 -1.43 -16.49
CA LEU A 310 23.00 -2.29 -15.30
C LEU A 310 23.16 -1.48 -14.02
N LEU A 311 24.14 -0.57 -13.95
CA LEU A 311 24.36 0.27 -12.77
C LEU A 311 23.11 1.08 -12.43
N TYR A 312 22.46 1.66 -13.45
CA TYR A 312 21.25 2.44 -13.32
C TYR A 312 20.07 1.62 -12.76
N VAL A 313 19.91 0.38 -13.22
CA VAL A 313 18.87 -0.55 -12.73
C VAL A 313 19.15 -0.95 -11.28
N TYR A 314 20.38 -1.35 -10.98
CA TYR A 314 20.74 -1.85 -9.64
C TYR A 314 20.75 -0.74 -8.59
N SER A 315 21.07 0.50 -8.93
CA SER A 315 20.94 1.63 -8.01
C SER A 315 19.47 1.90 -7.66
N TRP A 316 18.55 1.78 -8.62
CA TRP A 316 17.11 1.89 -8.34
C TRP A 316 16.60 0.74 -7.47
N VAL A 317 16.97 -0.51 -7.81
CA VAL A 317 16.64 -1.70 -7.00
C VAL A 317 17.12 -1.52 -5.55
N THR A 318 18.35 -1.03 -5.36
CA THR A 318 18.93 -0.75 -4.05
C THR A 318 18.14 0.33 -3.32
N THR A 319 17.78 1.40 -4.00
CA THR A 319 16.97 2.50 -3.43
C THR A 319 15.62 1.99 -2.91
N VAL A 320 14.90 1.19 -3.71
CA VAL A 320 13.61 0.61 -3.30
C VAL A 320 13.77 -0.30 -2.07
N TYR A 321 14.83 -1.11 -2.01
CA TYR A 321 15.11 -1.94 -0.82
C TYR A 321 15.44 -1.12 0.43
N VAL A 322 16.23 -0.06 0.30
CA VAL A 322 16.53 0.85 1.41
C VAL A 322 15.25 1.50 1.94
N LEU A 323 14.38 1.95 1.04
CA LEU A 323 13.09 2.53 1.40
C LEU A 323 12.14 1.52 2.08
N ASP A 324 12.10 0.26 1.62
CA ASP A 324 11.36 -0.82 2.27
C ASP A 324 11.90 -1.09 3.69
N ILE A 325 13.22 -1.13 3.87
CA ILE A 325 13.86 -1.33 5.18
C ILE A 325 13.51 -0.18 6.14
N ILE A 326 13.67 1.07 5.70
CA ILE A 326 13.37 2.27 6.50
C ILE A 326 11.89 2.28 6.87
N THR A 327 11.00 2.07 5.90
CA THR A 327 9.55 2.06 6.11
C THR A 327 9.13 0.94 7.07
N SER A 328 9.65 -0.27 6.86
CA SER A 328 9.40 -1.42 7.73
C SER A 328 9.88 -1.15 9.16
N TRP A 329 11.05 -0.51 9.33
CA TRP A 329 11.57 -0.14 10.65
C TRP A 329 10.66 0.87 11.37
N ILE A 330 10.21 1.92 10.68
CA ILE A 330 9.28 2.91 11.27
C ILE A 330 7.95 2.23 11.64
N LEU A 331 7.41 1.38 10.77
CA LEU A 331 6.14 0.68 11.01
C LEU A 331 6.21 -0.29 12.20
N SER A 332 7.29 -1.05 12.32
CA SER A 332 7.47 -2.01 13.41
C SER A 332 7.81 -1.35 14.74
N TYR A 333 8.68 -0.33 14.75
CA TYR A 333 9.21 0.24 16.01
C TYR A 333 8.40 1.44 16.50
N LYS A 334 8.04 2.38 15.61
CA LYS A 334 7.36 3.63 15.98
C LYS A 334 5.84 3.47 16.02
N ILE A 335 5.24 2.93 14.95
CA ILE A 335 3.79 2.79 14.83
C ILE A 335 3.28 1.52 15.51
N LYS A 336 4.07 0.44 15.47
CA LYS A 336 3.73 -0.89 16.00
C LYS A 336 2.48 -1.50 15.36
N SER A 337 2.34 -1.35 14.04
CA SER A 337 1.22 -1.91 13.27
C SER A 337 1.69 -2.97 12.27
N GLU A 338 1.33 -4.22 12.51
CA GLU A 338 1.66 -5.34 11.61
C GLU A 338 0.85 -5.31 10.31
N SER A 339 -0.42 -4.92 10.38
CA SER A 339 -1.31 -4.85 9.22
C SER A 339 -0.83 -3.80 8.21
N LEU A 340 -0.34 -2.67 8.72
CA LEU A 340 0.20 -1.61 7.88
C LEU A 340 1.56 -1.99 7.28
N ALA A 341 2.43 -2.64 8.08
CA ALA A 341 3.69 -3.21 7.60
C ALA A 341 3.47 -4.19 6.44
N TRP A 342 2.42 -5.02 6.51
CA TRP A 342 2.08 -5.96 5.45
C TRP A 342 1.76 -5.24 4.13
N VAL A 343 0.92 -4.20 4.16
CA VAL A 343 0.50 -3.47 2.94
C VAL A 343 1.65 -2.66 2.34
N PHE A 344 2.46 -1.96 3.15
CA PHE A 344 3.63 -1.23 2.63
C PHE A 344 4.70 -2.17 2.07
N LYS A 345 4.87 -3.35 2.67
CA LYS A 345 5.77 -4.35 2.11
C LYS A 345 5.29 -4.87 0.75
N LEU A 346 3.98 -5.04 0.58
CA LEU A 346 3.39 -5.36 -0.72
C LEU A 346 3.59 -4.22 -1.71
N TYR A 347 3.41 -2.95 -1.29
CA TYR A 347 3.67 -1.78 -2.11
C TYR A 347 5.09 -1.79 -2.71
N TYR A 348 6.13 -1.87 -1.87
CA TYR A 348 7.51 -1.89 -2.37
C TYR A 348 7.84 -3.14 -3.18
N ALA A 349 7.29 -4.30 -2.80
CA ALA A 349 7.45 -5.52 -3.59
C ALA A 349 6.84 -5.39 -5.00
N MET A 350 5.64 -4.80 -5.12
CA MET A 350 4.99 -4.54 -6.41
C MET A 350 5.81 -3.55 -7.25
N THR A 351 6.24 -2.43 -6.65
CA THR A 351 7.06 -1.41 -7.33
C THR A 351 8.38 -1.99 -7.86
N LEU A 352 9.04 -2.84 -7.07
CA LEU A 352 10.26 -3.50 -7.50
C LEU A 352 10.00 -4.48 -8.65
N GLN A 353 9.02 -5.36 -8.50
CA GLN A 353 8.75 -6.40 -9.49
C GLN A 353 8.32 -5.81 -10.82
N ILE A 354 7.46 -4.79 -10.82
CA ILE A 354 7.00 -4.16 -12.05
C ILE A 354 8.14 -3.44 -12.79
N TYR A 355 9.05 -2.80 -12.07
CA TYR A 355 10.23 -2.19 -12.66
C TYR A 355 11.12 -3.23 -13.36
N VAL A 356 11.39 -4.36 -12.68
CA VAL A 356 12.16 -5.47 -13.27
C VAL A 356 11.46 -6.06 -14.50
N ARG A 357 10.12 -6.17 -14.51
CA ARG A 357 9.38 -6.67 -15.69
C ARG A 357 9.52 -5.74 -16.88
N ASN A 358 9.49 -4.44 -16.66
CA ASN A 358 9.65 -3.50 -17.76
C ASN A 358 11.05 -3.54 -18.36
N LEU A 359 12.08 -3.81 -17.55
CA LEU A 359 13.43 -4.06 -18.06
C LEU A 359 13.45 -5.25 -19.03
N TYR A 360 12.67 -6.31 -18.75
CA TYR A 360 12.58 -7.47 -19.64
C TYR A 360 12.10 -7.10 -21.05
N ALA A 361 11.23 -6.12 -21.20
CA ALA A 361 10.79 -5.67 -22.52
C ALA A 361 11.93 -5.09 -23.39
N ARG A 362 13.07 -4.73 -22.79
CA ARG A 362 14.21 -4.07 -23.45
C ARG A 362 15.49 -4.90 -23.47
N LEU A 363 15.45 -6.13 -22.96
CA LEU A 363 16.62 -7.00 -23.00
C LEU A 363 16.84 -7.52 -24.42
N HIS A 364 18.08 -7.37 -24.91
CA HIS A 364 18.44 -7.59 -26.30
C HIS A 364 18.82 -9.05 -26.62
N SER A 365 19.15 -9.87 -25.61
CA SER A 365 19.60 -11.25 -25.84
C SER A 365 18.96 -12.27 -24.88
N PRO A 366 18.63 -13.49 -25.36
CA PRO A 366 18.12 -14.57 -24.52
C PRO A 366 19.06 -14.96 -23.36
N GLN A 367 20.38 -14.79 -23.56
CA GLN A 367 21.38 -15.06 -22.53
C GLN A 367 21.24 -14.10 -21.33
N GLN A 368 20.95 -12.81 -21.57
CA GLN A 368 20.72 -11.86 -20.48
C GLN A 368 19.50 -12.25 -19.63
N PHE A 369 18.42 -12.72 -20.27
CA PHE A 369 17.26 -13.26 -19.56
C PHE A 369 17.62 -14.47 -18.70
N ALA A 370 18.39 -15.42 -19.25
CA ALA A 370 18.80 -16.63 -18.52
C ALA A 370 19.66 -16.30 -17.30
N VAL A 371 20.61 -15.37 -17.43
CA VAL A 371 21.48 -14.94 -16.32
C VAL A 371 20.68 -14.25 -15.22
N ILE A 372 19.84 -13.28 -15.58
CA ILE A 372 19.00 -12.54 -14.60
C ILE A 372 18.03 -13.50 -13.90
N GLN A 373 17.42 -14.42 -14.65
CA GLN A 373 16.48 -15.39 -14.09
C GLN A 373 17.17 -16.46 -13.23
N GLY A 374 18.36 -16.90 -13.63
CA GLY A 374 19.20 -17.80 -12.83
C GLY A 374 19.57 -17.17 -11.49
N ALA A 375 20.01 -15.91 -11.49
CA ALA A 375 20.32 -15.15 -10.28
C ALA A 375 19.09 -14.96 -9.38
N SER A 376 17.93 -14.63 -9.96
CA SER A 376 16.66 -14.50 -9.24
C SER A 376 16.23 -15.82 -8.59
N SER A 377 16.29 -16.92 -9.34
CA SER A 377 15.93 -18.27 -8.87
C SER A 377 16.87 -18.77 -7.79
N PHE A 378 18.18 -18.57 -7.96
CA PHE A 378 19.19 -18.90 -6.96
C PHE A 378 18.93 -18.16 -5.64
N THR A 379 18.65 -16.86 -5.72
CA THR A 379 18.33 -16.05 -4.55
C THR A 379 17.09 -16.59 -3.82
N VAL A 380 16.05 -16.96 -4.56
CA VAL A 380 14.81 -17.48 -3.96
C VAL A 380 15.01 -18.86 -3.34
N ILE A 381 15.67 -19.80 -4.03
CA ILE A 381 15.81 -21.19 -3.59
C ILE A 381 16.83 -21.33 -2.46
N ILE A 382 17.94 -20.59 -2.51
CA ILE A 382 19.06 -20.76 -1.57
C ILE A 382 19.04 -19.68 -0.50
N ILE A 383 19.05 -18.40 -0.90
CA ILE A 383 19.22 -17.29 0.07
C ILE A 383 17.99 -17.17 0.97
N VAL A 384 16.77 -17.28 0.46
CA VAL A 384 15.57 -17.10 1.30
C VAL A 384 15.46 -18.15 2.41
N PRO A 385 15.61 -19.46 2.17
CA PRO A 385 15.67 -20.44 3.25
C PRO A 385 16.89 -20.26 4.16
N ALA A 386 18.05 -19.88 3.61
CA ALA A 386 19.24 -19.62 4.41
C ALA A 386 19.00 -18.50 5.44
N LEU A 387 18.30 -17.42 5.04
CA LEU A 387 17.92 -16.32 5.92
C LEU A 387 16.98 -16.75 7.06
N MET A 388 16.27 -17.88 6.96
CA MET A 388 15.44 -18.40 8.06
C MET A 388 16.24 -19.19 9.10
N THR A 389 17.53 -19.46 8.88
CA THR A 389 18.35 -20.26 9.80
C THR A 389 18.67 -19.52 11.11
N LYS A 390 19.01 -20.28 12.16
CA LYS A 390 19.46 -19.73 13.44
C LYS A 390 20.73 -18.89 13.31
N TRP A 391 21.59 -19.19 12.33
CA TRP A 391 22.80 -18.41 12.04
C TRP A 391 22.46 -17.01 11.53
N SER A 392 21.56 -16.91 10.55
CA SER A 392 21.07 -15.62 10.06
C SER A 392 20.33 -14.84 11.14
N TYR A 393 19.56 -15.51 12.00
CA TYR A 393 18.95 -14.88 13.17
C TYR A 393 19.99 -14.30 14.14
N LYS A 394 21.06 -15.05 14.48
CA LYS A 394 22.15 -14.53 15.33
C LYS A 394 22.83 -13.31 14.70
N GLY A 395 23.08 -13.35 13.39
CA GLY A 395 23.60 -12.19 12.65
C GLY A 395 22.66 -11.00 12.71
N TYR A 396 21.37 -11.22 12.49
CA TYR A 396 20.35 -10.16 12.60
C TYR A 396 20.31 -9.51 13.98
N LEU A 397 20.40 -10.32 15.05
CA LEU A 397 20.47 -9.83 16.43
C LEU A 397 21.75 -9.01 16.67
N PHE A 398 22.88 -9.46 16.12
CA PHE A 398 24.16 -8.75 16.23
C PHE A 398 24.11 -7.36 15.58
N PHE A 399 23.60 -7.25 14.34
CA PHE A 399 23.53 -5.99 13.63
C PHE A 399 22.45 -5.04 14.18
N THR A 400 21.28 -5.57 14.52
CA THR A 400 20.13 -4.73 14.91
C THR A 400 20.10 -4.44 16.41
N LYS A 401 20.85 -5.19 17.23
CA LYS A 401 20.78 -5.19 18.71
C LYS A 401 19.34 -5.33 19.23
N SER A 402 18.49 -6.02 18.46
CA SER A 402 17.08 -6.20 18.76
C SER A 402 16.87 -7.36 19.73
N GLN A 403 15.75 -7.39 20.46
CA GLN A 403 15.38 -8.45 21.41
C GLN A 403 14.16 -9.25 20.89
N VAL A 404 14.15 -9.54 19.59
CA VAL A 404 13.04 -10.20 18.90
C VAL A 404 13.21 -11.72 18.99
N ASP A 405 12.15 -12.43 19.34
CA ASP A 405 12.15 -13.89 19.40
C ASP A 405 12.38 -14.54 18.03
N TYR A 406 13.05 -15.69 18.02
CA TYR A 406 13.33 -16.46 16.81
C TYR A 406 12.06 -16.81 16.01
N GLU A 407 10.98 -17.22 16.70
CA GLU A 407 9.72 -17.56 16.03
C GLU A 407 9.08 -16.34 15.35
N TYR A 408 9.20 -15.16 15.95
CA TYR A 408 8.72 -13.92 15.34
C TYR A 408 9.56 -13.54 14.11
N TYR A 409 10.88 -13.67 14.19
CA TYR A 409 11.79 -13.46 13.06
C TYR A 409 11.48 -14.40 11.89
N LYS A 410 11.33 -15.69 12.18
CA LYS A 410 10.97 -16.74 11.23
C LYS A 410 9.63 -16.45 10.55
N LYS A 411 8.62 -16.07 11.34
CA LYS A 411 7.30 -15.66 10.85
C LYS A 411 7.40 -14.45 9.92
N ASN A 412 8.18 -13.43 10.28
CA ASN A 412 8.39 -12.24 9.45
C ASN A 412 9.10 -12.56 8.12
N SER A 413 10.10 -13.43 8.14
CA SER A 413 10.78 -13.90 6.92
C SER A 413 9.81 -14.63 5.98
N GLY A 414 9.01 -15.54 6.52
CA GLY A 414 7.96 -16.23 5.78
C GLY A 414 6.90 -15.31 5.17
N ARG A 415 6.40 -14.33 5.95
CA ARG A 415 5.48 -13.28 5.47
C ARG A 415 6.08 -12.50 4.29
N SER A 416 7.34 -12.12 4.41
CA SER A 416 8.06 -11.37 3.37
C SER A 416 8.17 -12.17 2.08
N PHE A 417 8.46 -13.47 2.19
CA PHE A 417 8.52 -14.36 1.03
C PHE A 417 7.14 -14.55 0.37
N TYR A 418 6.07 -14.68 1.15
CA TYR A 418 4.71 -14.75 0.62
C TYR A 418 4.34 -13.51 -0.19
N ILE A 419 4.58 -12.32 0.38
CA ILE A 419 4.30 -11.03 -0.26
C ILE A 419 5.10 -10.89 -1.56
N LYS A 420 6.38 -11.29 -1.56
CA LYS A 420 7.21 -11.31 -2.76
C LYS A 420 6.61 -12.20 -3.85
N THR A 421 6.22 -13.44 -3.52
CA THR A 421 5.60 -14.35 -4.51
C THR A 421 4.29 -13.78 -5.06
N LEU A 422 3.48 -13.16 -4.18
CA LEU A 422 2.22 -12.54 -4.59
C LEU A 422 2.46 -11.41 -5.60
N ALA A 423 3.41 -10.51 -5.30
CA ALA A 423 3.77 -9.43 -6.20
C ALA A 423 4.33 -9.95 -7.54
N GLN A 424 5.16 -11.00 -7.52
CA GLN A 424 5.70 -11.62 -8.74
C GLN A 424 4.59 -12.13 -9.66
N ASN A 425 3.58 -12.83 -9.11
CA ASN A 425 2.48 -13.36 -9.91
C ASN A 425 1.59 -12.26 -10.50
N ILE A 426 1.19 -11.28 -9.69
CA ILE A 426 0.32 -10.18 -10.14
C ILE A 426 1.00 -9.39 -11.26
N THR A 427 2.27 -9.04 -11.09
CA THR A 427 3.02 -8.28 -12.08
C THR A 427 3.27 -9.07 -13.36
N MET A 428 3.51 -10.38 -13.29
CA MET A 428 3.66 -11.22 -14.49
C MET A 428 2.38 -11.36 -15.30
N ILE A 429 1.24 -11.61 -14.63
CA ILE A 429 -0.07 -11.68 -15.30
C ILE A 429 -0.38 -10.35 -16.00
N SER A 430 -0.14 -9.25 -15.29
CA SER A 430 -0.38 -7.90 -15.83
C SER A 430 0.53 -7.61 -17.01
N PHE A 431 1.83 -7.89 -16.90
CA PHE A 431 2.81 -7.62 -17.95
C PHE A 431 2.57 -8.45 -19.22
N LEU A 432 2.27 -9.75 -19.09
CA LEU A 432 1.86 -10.58 -20.23
C LEU A 432 0.58 -10.05 -20.87
N GLY A 433 -0.39 -9.62 -20.06
CA GLY A 433 -1.61 -9.00 -20.56
C GLY A 433 -1.35 -7.68 -21.29
N TRP A 434 -0.44 -6.83 -20.80
CA TRP A 434 -0.05 -5.59 -21.47
C TRP A 434 0.62 -5.85 -22.81
N ILE A 435 1.55 -6.81 -22.87
CA ILE A 435 2.20 -7.22 -24.12
C ILE A 435 1.14 -7.61 -25.16
N CYS A 436 0.11 -8.38 -24.80
CA CYS A 436 -0.93 -8.78 -25.73
C CYS A 436 -1.89 -7.62 -26.09
N ILE A 437 -2.44 -6.94 -25.09
CA ILE A 437 -3.50 -5.93 -25.28
C ILE A 437 -2.94 -4.67 -25.94
N LEU A 438 -1.76 -4.19 -25.54
CA LEU A 438 -1.22 -2.93 -26.07
C LEU A 438 -0.50 -3.11 -27.41
N HIS A 439 -0.02 -4.32 -27.71
CA HIS A 439 0.57 -4.60 -29.02
C HIS A 439 -0.49 -4.78 -30.11
N PHE A 440 -1.55 -5.54 -29.83
CA PHE A 440 -2.61 -5.87 -30.81
C PHE A 440 -3.87 -4.98 -30.69
N GLY A 441 -3.99 -4.21 -29.61
CA GLY A 441 -5.18 -3.41 -29.33
C GLY A 441 -5.19 -2.02 -29.99
N PRO A 442 -6.31 -1.31 -29.84
CA PRO A 442 -6.52 0.02 -30.45
C PRO A 442 -5.59 1.10 -29.88
N ASN A 443 -5.06 0.89 -28.67
CA ASN A 443 -4.23 1.86 -27.96
C ASN A 443 -2.73 1.75 -28.30
N LYS A 444 -2.37 1.01 -29.36
CA LYS A 444 -0.98 0.76 -29.77
C LYS A 444 -0.17 2.05 -29.95
N SER A 445 -0.73 3.06 -30.60
CA SER A 445 -0.04 4.34 -30.86
C SER A 445 0.16 5.19 -29.60
N VAL A 446 -0.70 5.01 -28.59
CA VAL A 446 -0.64 5.72 -27.30
C VAL A 446 0.42 5.12 -26.37
N TYR A 447 0.80 3.85 -26.61
CA TYR A 447 1.80 3.10 -25.86
C TYR A 447 3.00 2.64 -26.72
N PRO A 448 3.87 3.56 -27.18
CA PRO A 448 5.07 3.20 -27.97
C PRO A 448 5.97 2.16 -27.29
N TYR A 449 5.95 2.12 -25.95
CA TYR A 449 6.74 1.15 -25.17
C TYR A 449 6.45 -0.31 -25.55
N PHE A 450 5.23 -0.63 -25.96
CA PHE A 450 4.79 -2.00 -26.32
C PHE A 450 4.60 -2.18 -27.83
N THR A 451 5.07 -1.23 -28.66
CA THR A 451 5.05 -1.37 -30.11
C THR A 451 6.31 -2.08 -30.58
N PHE A 452 6.23 -3.42 -30.68
CA PHE A 452 7.25 -4.22 -31.36
C PHE A 452 7.18 -3.97 -32.88
N SER A 453 8.32 -3.70 -33.52
CA SER A 453 8.41 -3.58 -34.99
C SER A 453 8.34 -4.97 -35.63
N SER A 454 7.72 -5.04 -36.81
CA SER A 454 7.51 -6.28 -37.57
C SER A 454 8.43 -6.39 -38.79
N ASN A 455 9.33 -5.42 -39.01
CA ASN A 455 10.10 -5.35 -40.24
C ASN A 455 11.39 -6.14 -40.08
N GLU A 456 11.34 -7.41 -40.47
CA GLU A 456 12.46 -8.37 -40.52
C GLU A 456 13.61 -7.97 -41.47
N SER A 457 13.59 -6.75 -42.07
CA SER A 457 14.51 -6.33 -43.13
C SER A 457 15.61 -5.35 -42.70
N SER A 458 15.58 -4.80 -41.49
CA SER A 458 16.73 -4.13 -40.87
C SER A 458 17.45 -5.12 -39.96
N ASN A 459 18.72 -5.39 -40.22
CA ASN A 459 19.62 -6.15 -39.32
C ASN A 459 19.78 -5.54 -37.90
N ASP A 460 19.01 -4.48 -37.58
CA ASP A 460 18.99 -3.72 -36.34
C ASP A 460 17.65 -3.85 -35.55
N ASP A 461 16.69 -4.69 -35.97
CA ASP A 461 15.43 -4.87 -35.22
C ASP A 461 15.63 -5.88 -34.06
N VAL A 462 16.26 -5.40 -32.99
CA VAL A 462 16.79 -6.22 -31.88
C VAL A 462 15.73 -6.78 -30.90
N TYR A 463 14.44 -6.43 -31.02
CA TYR A 463 13.39 -6.84 -30.04
C TYR A 463 12.05 -7.26 -30.68
N SER A 464 11.82 -8.58 -30.78
CA SER A 464 10.56 -9.12 -31.34
C SER A 464 9.51 -9.42 -30.27
N PHE A 465 8.24 -9.28 -30.64
CA PHE A 465 7.09 -9.66 -29.79
C PHE A 465 7.19 -11.12 -29.33
N ARG A 466 7.48 -12.04 -30.27
CA ARG A 466 7.58 -13.48 -29.98
C ARG A 466 8.63 -13.77 -28.92
N LEU A 467 9.82 -13.19 -29.06
CA LEU A 467 10.90 -13.37 -28.09
C LEU A 467 10.47 -12.89 -26.71
N THR A 468 9.95 -11.66 -26.62
CA THR A 468 9.54 -11.06 -25.34
C THR A 468 8.43 -11.86 -24.66
N PHE A 469 7.42 -12.30 -25.41
CA PHE A 469 6.30 -13.07 -24.88
C PHE A 469 6.74 -14.45 -24.37
N PHE A 470 7.46 -15.23 -25.18
CA PHE A 470 7.90 -16.57 -24.77
C PHE A 470 8.96 -16.52 -23.68
N ALA A 471 9.92 -15.58 -23.73
CA ALA A 471 10.90 -15.41 -22.68
C ALA A 471 10.23 -15.07 -21.34
N THR A 472 9.27 -14.15 -21.34
CA THR A 472 8.49 -13.78 -20.14
C THR A 472 7.72 -14.97 -19.58
N LEU A 473 7.12 -15.80 -20.44
CA LEU A 473 6.40 -17.01 -20.03
C LEU A 473 7.34 -18.03 -19.37
N VAL A 474 8.52 -18.27 -19.95
CA VAL A 474 9.55 -19.15 -19.38
C VAL A 474 10.06 -18.62 -18.04
N VAL A 475 10.32 -17.32 -17.95
CA VAL A 475 10.72 -16.65 -16.69
C VAL A 475 9.64 -16.84 -15.63
N TRP A 476 8.36 -16.62 -15.97
CA TRP A 476 7.27 -16.79 -15.02
C TRP A 476 7.13 -18.25 -14.56
N ALA A 477 7.23 -19.23 -15.48
CA ALA A 477 7.23 -20.64 -15.13
C ALA A 477 8.38 -21.00 -14.17
N SER A 478 9.59 -20.48 -14.43
CA SER A 478 10.75 -20.66 -13.56
C SER A 478 10.56 -20.02 -12.17
N GLU A 479 9.93 -18.85 -12.09
CA GLU A 479 9.58 -18.21 -10.81
C GLU A 479 8.54 -19.00 -10.02
N LEU A 480 7.56 -19.61 -10.68
CA LEU A 480 6.57 -20.49 -10.04
C LEU A 480 7.23 -21.76 -9.48
N ILE A 481 8.12 -22.39 -10.26
CA ILE A 481 8.86 -23.58 -9.85
C ILE A 481 9.78 -23.27 -8.68
N SER A 482 10.60 -22.20 -8.78
CA SER A 482 11.51 -21.80 -7.69
C SER A 482 10.75 -21.42 -6.42
N SER A 483 9.60 -20.75 -6.54
CA SER A 483 8.73 -20.44 -5.40
C SER A 483 8.13 -21.69 -4.77
N PHE A 484 7.74 -22.68 -5.59
CA PHE A 484 7.23 -23.96 -5.11
C PHE A 484 8.30 -24.76 -4.35
N ILE A 485 9.50 -24.90 -4.93
CA ILE A 485 10.65 -25.56 -4.32
C ILE A 485 10.99 -24.89 -2.99
N THR A 486 11.03 -23.56 -2.95
CA THR A 486 11.33 -22.81 -1.73
C THR A 486 10.30 -23.05 -0.63
N ARG A 487 9.01 -23.10 -0.97
CA ARG A 487 7.94 -23.44 -0.01
C ARG A 487 8.09 -24.87 0.51
N LEU A 488 8.51 -25.81 -0.35
CA LEU A 488 8.79 -27.18 0.05
C LEU A 488 9.98 -27.24 1.02
N ILE A 489 11.09 -26.55 0.73
CA ILE A 489 12.26 -26.45 1.62
C ILE A 489 11.85 -25.86 2.97
N MET A 490 11.05 -24.79 3.00
CA MET A 490 10.58 -24.18 4.25
C MET A 490 9.66 -25.10 5.05
N LYS A 491 8.80 -25.85 4.37
CA LYS A 491 7.91 -26.82 5.01
C LYS A 491 8.69 -27.99 5.61
N LEU A 492 9.65 -28.54 4.88
CA LEU A 492 10.44 -29.70 5.32
C LEU A 492 11.48 -29.32 6.38
N SER A 493 12.29 -28.31 6.10
CA SER A 493 13.45 -27.95 6.94
C SER A 493 13.05 -27.20 8.21
N PHE A 494 12.00 -26.37 8.14
CA PHE A 494 11.62 -25.48 9.24
C PHE A 494 10.22 -25.76 9.80
N LYS A 495 9.48 -26.77 9.28
CA LYS A 495 8.08 -27.07 9.65
C LYS A 495 7.19 -25.82 9.59
N PHE A 496 7.44 -24.96 8.61
CA PHE A 496 6.80 -23.65 8.50
C PHE A 496 5.97 -23.53 7.23
N GLU A 497 4.66 -23.34 7.39
CA GLU A 497 3.73 -23.18 6.27
C GLU A 497 3.52 -21.70 5.93
N VAL A 498 4.31 -21.22 4.98
CA VAL A 498 4.31 -19.82 4.50
C VAL A 498 2.91 -19.31 4.16
N THR A 499 2.16 -20.08 3.36
CA THR A 499 0.82 -19.67 2.89
C THR A 499 -0.17 -19.56 4.04
N LYS A 500 -0.14 -20.51 4.98
CA LYS A 500 -1.08 -20.55 6.09
C LYS A 500 -0.86 -19.36 7.04
N GLU A 501 0.40 -19.05 7.33
CA GLU A 501 0.74 -17.93 8.22
C GLU A 501 0.38 -16.57 7.61
N ALA A 502 0.68 -16.36 6.32
CA ALA A 502 0.33 -15.10 5.66
C ALA A 502 -1.20 -14.89 5.54
N LEU A 503 -1.97 -15.96 5.34
CA LEU A 503 -3.43 -15.88 5.28
C LEU A 503 -4.05 -15.65 6.66
N LYS A 504 -3.42 -16.16 7.72
CA LYS A 504 -3.87 -15.93 9.10
C LYS A 504 -3.96 -14.45 9.41
N ASP A 505 -2.96 -13.67 8.99
CA ASP A 505 -2.95 -12.22 9.21
C ASP A 505 -4.09 -11.51 8.48
N MET A 506 -4.37 -11.87 7.22
CA MET A 506 -5.50 -11.33 6.47
C MET A 506 -6.86 -11.72 7.07
N MET A 507 -6.96 -12.91 7.67
CA MET A 507 -8.18 -13.36 8.35
C MET A 507 -8.39 -12.68 9.72
N GLU A 508 -7.30 -12.29 10.39
CA GLU A 508 -7.33 -11.56 11.65
C GLU A 508 -7.76 -10.11 11.43
N PHE A 509 -7.20 -9.47 10.39
CA PHE A 509 -7.44 -8.10 9.97
C PHE A 509 -8.06 -8.04 8.57
N PRO A 510 -9.40 -8.02 8.46
CA PRO A 510 -10.10 -8.11 7.18
C PRO A 510 -9.83 -6.90 6.25
N ASP A 511 -9.45 -5.76 6.82
CA ASP A 511 -9.09 -4.53 6.08
C ASP A 511 -7.78 -4.64 5.28
N ILE A 512 -6.93 -5.63 5.55
CA ILE A 512 -5.70 -5.85 4.77
C ILE A 512 -6.05 -6.22 3.33
N LEU A 513 -7.09 -7.01 3.12
CA LEU A 513 -7.45 -7.51 1.79
C LEU A 513 -7.83 -6.39 0.80
N PRO A 514 -8.78 -5.49 1.10
CA PRO A 514 -9.09 -4.39 0.19
C PRO A 514 -7.93 -3.40 0.03
N ALA A 515 -7.13 -3.16 1.07
CA ALA A 515 -5.91 -2.34 0.95
C ALA A 515 -4.88 -2.99 0.02
N ALA A 516 -4.72 -4.31 0.09
CA ALA A 516 -3.83 -5.09 -0.77
C ALA A 516 -4.29 -5.05 -2.24
N LEU A 517 -5.59 -5.18 -2.49
CA LEU A 517 -6.13 -5.08 -3.86
C LEU A 517 -5.93 -3.67 -4.42
N ALA A 518 -6.24 -2.65 -3.63
CA ALA A 518 -6.11 -1.26 -4.04
C ALA A 518 -4.66 -0.90 -4.39
N VAL A 519 -3.68 -1.32 -3.56
CA VAL A 519 -2.27 -1.04 -3.81
C VAL A 519 -1.75 -1.78 -5.05
N CYS A 520 -2.18 -3.02 -5.27
CA CYS A 520 -1.81 -3.77 -6.47
C CYS A 520 -2.32 -3.09 -7.75
N ILE A 521 -3.61 -2.71 -7.77
CA ILE A 521 -4.20 -2.02 -8.92
C ILE A 521 -3.52 -0.66 -9.12
N HIS A 522 -3.36 0.12 -8.04
CA HIS A 522 -2.75 1.44 -8.12
C HIS A 522 -1.33 1.37 -8.69
N VAL A 523 -0.45 0.51 -8.16
CA VAL A 523 0.95 0.41 -8.64
C VAL A 523 1.02 0.00 -10.12
N LEU A 524 0.15 -0.92 -10.55
CA LEU A 524 0.07 -1.36 -11.94
C LEU A 524 -0.43 -0.25 -12.89
N GLN A 525 -1.52 0.43 -12.53
CA GLN A 525 -2.03 1.58 -13.31
C GLN A 525 -0.99 2.67 -13.41
N ASN A 526 -0.32 2.95 -12.29
CA ASN A 526 0.68 3.99 -12.20
C ASN A 526 1.85 3.74 -13.16
N MET A 527 2.26 2.48 -13.33
CA MET A 527 3.28 2.11 -14.30
C MET A 527 2.82 2.33 -15.75
N LEU A 528 1.58 1.97 -16.10
CA LEU A 528 1.06 2.26 -17.43
C LEU A 528 0.95 3.76 -17.67
N PHE A 529 0.48 4.48 -16.65
CA PHE A 529 0.29 5.92 -16.71
C PHE A 529 1.62 6.68 -16.86
N SER A 530 2.76 6.14 -16.44
CA SER A 530 4.05 6.80 -16.68
C SER A 530 4.55 6.66 -18.12
N ILE A 531 4.29 5.52 -18.76
CA ILE A 531 4.78 5.21 -20.12
C ILE A 531 3.85 5.70 -21.23
N ILE A 532 2.65 6.18 -20.89
CA ILE A 532 1.69 6.71 -21.86
C ILE A 532 2.25 7.98 -22.52
N HIS A 533 2.09 8.10 -23.84
CA HIS A 533 2.45 9.32 -24.55
C HIS A 533 1.23 10.24 -24.66
N LEU A 534 1.25 11.38 -23.97
CA LEU A 534 0.14 12.33 -23.97
C LEU A 534 0.36 13.38 -25.07
N GLY A 535 -0.61 13.50 -25.96
CA GLY A 535 -0.75 14.63 -26.86
C GLY A 535 -2.24 14.89 -27.05
N PHE A 536 -2.72 16.08 -26.69
CA PHE A 536 -4.15 16.36 -26.65
C PHE A 536 -4.65 17.10 -27.90
N THR A 537 -5.91 16.87 -28.25
CA THR A 537 -6.64 17.54 -29.33
C THR A 537 -7.20 18.89 -28.92
#